data_AF-C5YRX9-F1
#
_entry.id   AF-C5YRX9-F1
#
_cell.length_a   1.000
_cell.length_b   1.000
_cell.length_c   1.000
_cell.angle_alpha   90.00
_cell.angle_beta   90.00
_cell.angle_gamma   90.00
#
_symmetry.space_group_name_H-M   'P 1'
#
loop_
_entity.id
_entity.type
_entity.pdbx_description
1 polymer ?
#
loop_
_entity_poly.entity_id
_entity_poly.type
_entity_poly.pdbx_seq_one_letter_code
_entity_poly.pdbx_strand_id
1 'polypeptide(L)'
;MEAAADPLEYELQGEISGILIQNYVCGLHHEFETKLWEHQNCISTLNRNWAEKVSEIAVLRDELHNVLSVILASEPGAHHPHQSHGVLEDQMVIVKAKDDGEPPVTEKCSESSEVTLEIPDFSLLKHMPSEEMTNFLKTEWLKLRRQHESELHEKTEELFRVKREHAKEKASLPLKKERELEFIKSKLLQTISKLGEIASRKENSCFDGNENKEMRRLKDRIGMLLHDNNRLRGLLADKKQEVKHLSLQVSDSKSKTTQDSLSEAKLLNNFEKLRAELEDLKVERHLNNLVDSSVFKEVFDNYENQIYDMDQEGSFLKELLDEKQDQLSIIYEDRQKLKYENNQLVSIAESIMQHHDQANLVNDELMMFKEKVCEQELLILESKGEYNSMKRCLYEAMQEIQVCKQEILGLTENLTFMSIALKEAKEQNASLDATIREMKKTPAQSIGSHWGQTGEFDLASMEKLSKTYADFESRLVETIKRNETRLTSLVCQFSPLVQQVAVLRKKEFWYKQILEIKCSNLRKAEAEVDILGDEVDTLLSVLGKIYIALDHYSPVLKHYPGVTEILMLVQKVLKGESIEHLATKGKS
;
A
#
# COMPACT_ATOMS: atom_id res chain seq x y z
N MET A 1 17.95 -19.34 30.97
CA MET A 1 18.33 -20.75 31.21
C MET A 1 17.89 -21.07 32.62
N GLU A 2 16.82 -21.83 32.75
CA GLU A 2 16.33 -22.32 34.03
C GLU A 2 16.69 -23.81 34.07
N ALA A 3 17.39 -24.26 35.10
CA ALA A 3 17.95 -25.60 35.13
C ALA A 3 16.82 -26.60 35.43
N ALA A 4 16.53 -27.49 34.48
CA ALA A 4 15.70 -28.65 34.75
C ALA A 4 16.44 -29.56 35.72
N ALA A 5 15.97 -29.62 36.98
CA ALA A 5 16.43 -30.61 37.93
C ALA A 5 16.05 -32.02 37.43
N ASP A 6 16.97 -32.97 37.56
CA ASP A 6 16.79 -34.29 36.95
C ASP A 6 15.62 -35.05 37.61
N PRO A 7 14.68 -35.65 36.84
CA PRO A 7 13.56 -36.41 37.41
C PRO A 7 14.00 -37.54 38.35
N LEU A 8 15.16 -38.13 38.08
CA LEU A 8 15.82 -39.15 38.90
C LEU A 8 16.18 -38.67 40.31
N GLU A 9 16.54 -37.39 40.48
CA GLU A 9 16.93 -36.85 41.79
C GLU A 9 15.70 -36.73 42.70
N TYR A 10 14.56 -36.27 42.16
CA TYR A 10 13.29 -36.24 42.87
C TYR A 10 12.73 -37.63 43.19
N GLU A 11 12.87 -38.59 42.28
CA GLU A 11 12.41 -39.98 42.50
C GLU A 11 13.25 -40.67 43.60
N LEU A 12 14.58 -40.54 43.53
CA LEU A 12 15.50 -41.06 44.54
C LEU A 12 15.31 -40.40 45.92
N GLN A 13 15.09 -39.08 45.97
CA GLN A 13 14.77 -38.37 47.21
C GLN A 13 13.43 -38.83 47.80
N GLY A 14 12.47 -39.19 46.95
CA GLY A 14 11.21 -39.82 47.34
C GLY A 14 11.41 -41.20 48.00
N GLU A 15 12.19 -42.08 47.37
CA GLU A 15 12.48 -43.41 47.92
C GLU A 15 13.24 -43.34 49.24
N ILE A 16 14.29 -42.51 49.33
CA ILE A 16 15.06 -42.32 50.58
C ILE A 16 14.15 -41.83 51.71
N SER A 17 13.26 -40.87 51.41
CA SER A 17 12.27 -40.37 52.39
C SER A 17 11.30 -41.46 52.84
N GLY A 18 10.83 -42.31 51.91
CA GLY A 18 9.98 -43.46 52.22
C GLY A 18 10.66 -44.47 53.14
N ILE A 19 11.91 -44.84 52.83
CA ILE A 19 12.71 -45.79 53.64
C ILE A 19 12.98 -45.24 55.04
N LEU A 20 13.31 -43.95 55.17
CA LEU A 20 13.53 -43.31 56.47
C LEU A 20 12.26 -43.31 57.34
N ILE A 21 11.10 -42.95 56.76
CA ILE A 21 9.81 -42.98 57.47
C ILE A 21 9.44 -44.41 57.88
N GLN A 22 9.62 -45.38 56.99
CA GLN A 22 9.32 -46.79 57.28
C GLN A 22 10.19 -47.34 58.42
N ASN A 23 11.49 -47.10 58.39
CA ASN A 23 12.41 -47.52 59.46
C ASN A 23 12.07 -46.87 60.81
N TYR A 24 11.70 -45.59 60.82
CA TYR A 24 11.29 -44.88 62.04
C TYR A 24 10.00 -45.47 62.64
N VAL A 25 8.99 -45.77 61.81
CA VAL A 25 7.75 -46.41 62.25
C VAL A 25 7.99 -47.84 62.78
N CYS A 26 8.86 -48.62 62.14
CA CYS A 26 9.24 -49.95 62.61
C CYS A 26 9.99 -49.90 63.96
N GLY A 27 10.90 -48.94 64.15
CA GLY A 27 11.61 -48.74 65.41
C GLY A 27 10.66 -48.44 66.58
N LEU A 28 9.71 -47.51 66.39
CA LEU A 28 8.69 -47.19 67.38
C LEU A 28 7.82 -48.40 67.74
N HIS A 29 7.41 -49.21 66.76
CA HIS A 29 6.61 -50.41 67.02
C HIS A 29 7.35 -51.38 67.96
N HIS A 30 8.63 -51.63 67.69
CA HIS A 30 9.43 -52.55 68.49
C HIS A 30 9.66 -52.05 69.93
N GLU A 31 9.83 -50.74 70.13
CA GLU A 31 9.98 -50.15 71.47
C GLU A 31 8.69 -50.29 72.30
N PHE A 32 7.52 -50.01 71.72
CA PHE A 32 6.23 -50.19 72.39
C PHE A 32 5.93 -51.65 72.72
N GLU A 33 6.23 -52.56 71.79
CA GLU A 33 6.04 -54.01 71.97
C GLU A 33 6.94 -54.57 73.08
N THR A 34 8.18 -54.10 73.17
CA THR A 34 9.11 -54.46 74.26
C THR A 34 8.60 -53.97 75.61
N LYS A 35 8.21 -52.69 75.72
CA LYS A 35 7.68 -52.10 76.97
C LYS A 35 6.38 -52.77 77.45
N LEU A 36 5.52 -53.19 76.52
CA LEU A 36 4.33 -53.98 76.85
C LEU A 36 4.71 -55.33 77.48
N TRP A 37 5.74 -56.00 76.93
CA TRP A 37 6.23 -57.29 77.44
C TRP A 37 6.86 -57.15 78.84
N GLU A 38 7.67 -56.12 79.06
CA GLU A 38 8.25 -55.79 80.37
C GLU A 38 7.16 -55.54 81.41
N HIS A 39 6.16 -54.71 81.10
CA HIS A 39 5.05 -54.38 81.99
C HIS A 39 4.20 -55.62 82.33
N GLN A 40 3.91 -56.48 81.35
CA GLN A 40 3.22 -57.76 81.55
C GLN A 40 3.98 -58.68 82.53
N ASN A 41 5.31 -58.69 82.46
CA ASN A 41 6.17 -59.50 83.33
C ASN A 41 6.32 -58.92 84.75
N CYS A 42 6.26 -57.59 84.90
CA CYS A 42 6.14 -56.94 86.21
C CYS A 42 4.79 -57.26 86.89
N ILE A 43 3.69 -57.29 86.14
CA ILE A 43 2.37 -57.67 86.67
C ILE A 43 2.34 -59.16 87.08
N SER A 44 2.89 -60.06 86.25
CA SER A 44 2.89 -61.50 86.56
C SER A 44 3.70 -61.83 87.83
N THR A 45 4.85 -61.19 88.01
CA THR A 45 5.70 -61.35 89.21
C THR A 45 5.06 -60.74 90.47
N LEU A 46 4.44 -59.56 90.36
CA LEU A 46 3.70 -58.96 91.48
C LEU A 46 2.51 -59.84 91.92
N ASN A 47 1.74 -60.37 90.98
CA ASN A 47 0.61 -61.26 91.26
C ASN A 47 1.05 -62.57 91.94
N ARG A 48 2.19 -63.16 91.51
CA ARG A 48 2.76 -64.34 92.16
C ARG A 48 3.14 -64.07 93.62
N ASN A 49 3.84 -62.96 93.87
CA ASN A 49 4.25 -62.57 95.23
C ASN A 49 3.03 -62.27 96.12
N TRP A 50 1.95 -61.69 95.58
CA TRP A 50 0.71 -61.49 96.32
C TRP A 50 0.01 -62.81 96.69
N ALA A 51 -0.05 -63.78 95.77
CA ALA A 51 -0.63 -65.09 96.03
C ALA A 51 0.12 -65.84 97.15
N GLU A 52 1.45 -65.76 97.16
CA GLU A 52 2.32 -66.30 98.20
C GLU A 52 2.04 -65.65 99.56
N LYS A 53 2.01 -64.31 99.64
CA LYS A 53 1.70 -63.57 100.87
C LYS A 53 0.27 -63.79 101.41
N VAL A 54 -0.71 -64.00 100.53
CA VAL A 54 -2.08 -64.40 100.95
C VAL A 54 -2.09 -65.82 101.52
N SER A 55 -1.22 -66.72 101.05
CA SER A 55 -1.11 -68.08 101.62
C SER A 55 -0.46 -68.09 103.01
N GLU A 56 0.57 -67.26 103.24
CA GLU A 56 1.17 -67.07 104.57
C GLU A 56 0.13 -66.55 105.59
N ILE A 57 -0.70 -65.58 105.19
CA ILE A 57 -1.77 -65.02 106.04
C ILE A 57 -2.83 -66.09 106.38
N ALA A 58 -3.12 -67.02 105.47
CA ALA A 58 -4.03 -68.13 105.74
C ALA A 58 -3.44 -69.13 106.75
N VAL A 59 -2.15 -69.45 106.68
CA VAL A 59 -1.47 -70.30 107.67
C VAL A 59 -1.48 -69.65 109.06
N LEU A 60 -1.10 -68.37 109.16
CA LEU A 60 -1.11 -67.61 110.42
C LEU A 60 -2.50 -67.52 111.06
N ARG A 61 -3.57 -67.43 110.25
CA ARG A 61 -4.97 -67.48 110.73
C ARG A 61 -5.27 -68.81 111.42
N ASP A 62 -4.82 -69.92 110.84
CA ASP A 62 -5.15 -71.28 111.30
C ASP A 62 -4.30 -71.69 112.52
N GLU A 63 -3.04 -71.26 112.59
CA GLU A 63 -2.21 -71.32 113.81
C GLU A 63 -2.87 -70.55 114.96
N LEU A 64 -3.34 -69.32 114.71
CA LEU A 64 -3.99 -68.49 115.72
C LEU A 64 -5.34 -69.08 116.19
N HIS A 65 -6.03 -69.82 115.33
CA HIS A 65 -7.23 -70.58 115.67
C HIS A 65 -6.93 -71.78 116.57
N ASN A 66 -5.81 -72.48 116.36
CA ASN A 66 -5.35 -73.55 117.26
C ASN A 66 -4.96 -73.03 118.65
N VAL A 67 -4.44 -71.80 118.76
CA VAL A 67 -4.21 -71.16 120.07
C VAL A 67 -5.53 -70.88 120.80
N LEU A 68 -6.57 -70.44 120.07
CA LEU A 68 -7.89 -70.18 120.65
C LEU A 68 -8.56 -71.45 121.20
N SER A 69 -8.46 -72.59 120.50
CA SER A 69 -9.08 -73.85 120.95
C SER A 69 -8.43 -74.40 122.22
N VAL A 70 -7.09 -74.26 122.37
CA VAL A 70 -6.38 -74.62 123.61
C VAL A 70 -6.81 -73.74 124.80
N ILE A 71 -6.98 -72.43 124.59
CA ILE A 71 -7.44 -71.50 125.63
C ILE A 71 -8.87 -71.83 126.10
N LEU A 72 -9.74 -72.33 125.21
CA LEU A 72 -11.10 -72.74 125.55
C LEU A 72 -11.18 -74.10 126.27
N ALA A 73 -10.11 -74.89 126.30
CA ALA A 73 -10.07 -76.20 126.95
C ALA A 73 -9.60 -76.17 128.42
N SER A 74 -9.17 -75.02 128.95
CA SER A 74 -8.59 -74.88 130.29
C SER A 74 -9.51 -74.15 131.27
N GLU A 75 -10.44 -74.88 131.88
CA GLU A 75 -11.35 -74.38 132.93
C GLU A 75 -11.30 -75.28 134.19
N PRO A 76 -10.66 -74.85 135.31
CA PRO A 76 -10.43 -75.71 136.48
C PRO A 76 -11.47 -75.52 137.59
N GLY A 77 -12.29 -76.56 137.90
CA GLY A 77 -13.39 -76.40 138.86
C GLY A 77 -13.93 -77.63 139.62
N ALA A 78 -13.40 -78.85 139.45
CA ALA A 78 -13.84 -80.03 140.21
C ALA A 78 -12.71 -81.04 140.47
N HIS A 79 -12.78 -81.78 141.58
CA HIS A 79 -11.67 -82.61 142.09
C HIS A 79 -11.68 -84.07 141.59
N HIS A 80 -10.51 -84.71 141.71
CA HIS A 80 -10.14 -86.04 141.19
C HIS A 80 -10.81 -87.22 141.95
N PRO A 81 -10.64 -88.46 141.45
CA PRO A 81 -9.46 -89.24 141.91
C PRO A 81 -8.73 -90.05 140.82
N HIS A 82 -7.42 -90.26 141.05
CA HIS A 82 -6.47 -91.28 140.54
C HIS A 82 -6.61 -91.87 139.10
N GLN A 83 -5.54 -92.04 138.31
CA GLN A 83 -4.08 -92.11 138.62
C GLN A 83 -3.27 -91.23 137.60
N SER A 84 -2.04 -91.48 137.10
CA SER A 84 -1.05 -92.58 137.14
C SER A 84 0.41 -92.07 137.03
N HIS A 85 1.36 -92.95 136.74
CA HIS A 85 2.79 -92.65 136.46
C HIS A 85 3.02 -92.25 134.99
N GLY A 86 4.13 -91.61 134.59
CA GLY A 86 5.31 -91.12 135.32
C GLY A 86 5.95 -89.93 134.57
N VAL A 87 6.73 -89.03 135.19
CA VAL A 87 8.11 -89.20 135.71
C VAL A 87 9.13 -89.49 134.60
N LEU A 88 10.28 -88.81 134.46
CA LEU A 88 10.80 -87.49 134.90
C LEU A 88 12.20 -87.36 134.27
N GLU A 89 12.61 -86.23 133.68
CA GLU A 89 14.05 -85.97 133.47
C GLU A 89 14.40 -84.47 133.35
N ASP A 90 15.63 -84.14 133.77
CA ASP A 90 16.22 -82.81 133.88
C ASP A 90 16.89 -82.34 132.57
N GLN A 91 17.05 -81.02 132.38
CA GLN A 91 18.36 -80.35 132.56
C GLN A 91 18.25 -78.81 132.44
N MET A 92 19.10 -78.09 133.19
CA MET A 92 19.16 -76.61 133.22
C MET A 92 20.59 -76.12 132.91
N VAL A 93 20.77 -75.35 131.82
CA VAL A 93 21.98 -74.57 131.48
C VAL A 93 21.50 -73.29 130.78
N ILE A 94 21.42 -72.11 131.42
CA ILE A 94 22.49 -71.18 131.84
C ILE A 94 23.27 -70.55 130.67
N VAL A 95 22.95 -69.28 130.36
CA VAL A 95 23.94 -68.20 130.09
C VAL A 95 23.39 -66.90 130.70
N LYS A 96 24.27 -66.07 131.27
CA LYS A 96 24.00 -64.67 131.66
C LYS A 96 24.97 -63.74 130.92
N ALA A 97 24.65 -62.45 130.84
CA ALA A 97 25.60 -61.39 130.49
C ALA A 97 25.66 -60.32 131.60
N LYS A 98 26.86 -59.77 131.81
CA LYS A 98 27.19 -58.55 132.58
C LYS A 98 27.68 -57.48 131.56
N ASP A 99 28.15 -56.26 131.85
CA ASP A 99 28.71 -55.64 133.07
C ASP A 99 28.20 -54.19 133.29
N ASP A 100 28.77 -53.51 134.30
CA ASP A 100 28.07 -52.51 135.13
C ASP A 100 28.66 -51.07 134.95
N GLY A 101 27.87 -50.00 135.16
CA GLY A 101 28.28 -48.62 134.82
C GLY A 101 27.46 -47.46 135.40
N GLU A 102 27.32 -47.45 136.73
CA GLU A 102 27.13 -46.35 137.72
C GLU A 102 27.07 -44.84 137.37
N PRO A 103 26.66 -43.95 138.32
CA PRO A 103 25.86 -44.09 139.59
C PRO A 103 24.74 -42.98 139.64
N PRO A 104 24.43 -42.23 140.74
CA PRO A 104 24.34 -42.46 142.21
C PRO A 104 22.94 -42.09 142.81
N VAL A 105 22.78 -42.10 144.16
CA VAL A 105 21.78 -41.28 144.98
C VAL A 105 20.28 -41.69 144.82
N THR A 106 19.32 -41.68 145.77
CA THR A 106 19.04 -41.59 147.25
C THR A 106 17.54 -41.98 147.41
N GLU A 107 16.84 -42.37 148.50
CA GLU A 107 16.92 -42.72 149.95
C GLU A 107 15.53 -43.37 150.28
N LYS A 108 15.01 -43.87 151.43
CA LYS A 108 15.26 -44.11 152.88
C LYS A 108 14.22 -45.25 153.27
N CYS A 109 13.74 -45.67 154.46
CA CYS A 109 13.81 -45.51 155.94
C CYS A 109 13.07 -46.79 156.53
N SER A 110 12.27 -46.76 157.61
CA SER A 110 12.54 -46.95 159.06
C SER A 110 11.19 -47.16 159.79
N GLU A 111 10.94 -47.83 160.95
CA GLU A 111 11.56 -48.79 161.91
C GLU A 111 10.37 -49.33 162.80
N SER A 112 10.39 -50.20 163.84
CA SER A 112 11.39 -50.80 164.77
C SER A 112 10.92 -52.22 165.26
N SER A 113 11.17 -52.66 166.52
CA SER A 113 11.16 -54.09 166.95
C SER A 113 10.10 -54.60 168.00
N GLU A 114 10.35 -54.52 169.33
CA GLU A 114 10.19 -55.68 170.27
C GLU A 114 10.04 -55.29 171.78
N VAL A 115 9.94 -56.26 172.75
CA VAL A 115 10.49 -56.30 174.18
C VAL A 115 9.61 -57.06 175.23
N THR A 116 10.07 -57.25 176.50
CA THR A 116 9.92 -58.44 177.39
C THR A 116 9.56 -58.21 178.92
N LEU A 117 9.71 -59.25 179.78
CA LEU A 117 9.24 -59.47 181.19
C LEU A 117 10.24 -59.14 182.34
N GLU A 118 9.80 -59.14 183.63
CA GLU A 118 10.67 -59.18 184.83
C GLU A 118 10.02 -59.80 186.12
N ILE A 119 10.80 -60.09 187.19
CA ILE A 119 10.41 -60.84 188.43
C ILE A 119 11.01 -60.21 189.72
N PRO A 120 10.31 -60.18 190.90
CA PRO A 120 10.84 -59.62 192.16
C PRO A 120 11.70 -60.57 193.03
N ASP A 121 12.55 -60.00 193.89
CA ASP A 121 13.41 -60.70 194.87
C ASP A 121 12.73 -60.97 196.24
N PHE A 122 13.18 -62.02 196.93
CA PHE A 122 12.59 -62.58 198.15
C PHE A 122 13.40 -62.29 199.44
N SER A 123 14.48 -61.50 199.36
CA SER A 123 15.45 -61.29 200.46
C SER A 123 14.87 -60.71 201.76
N LEU A 124 13.75 -59.97 201.72
CA LEU A 124 13.13 -59.36 202.92
C LEU A 124 12.50 -60.39 203.89
N LEU A 125 12.17 -61.60 203.42
CA LEU A 125 11.32 -62.55 204.16
C LEU A 125 11.99 -63.21 205.39
N LYS A 126 13.25 -62.90 205.68
CA LYS A 126 14.03 -63.54 206.75
C LYS A 126 13.78 -63.00 208.17
N HIS A 127 13.06 -61.88 208.28
CA HIS A 127 12.83 -61.18 209.57
C HIS A 127 11.35 -60.89 209.88
N MET A 128 10.41 -61.22 208.99
CA MET A 128 8.98 -61.03 209.24
C MET A 128 8.43 -62.09 210.21
N PRO A 129 7.54 -61.72 211.16
CA PRO A 129 6.72 -62.70 211.87
C PRO A 129 5.84 -63.49 210.88
N SER A 130 5.57 -64.75 211.22
CA SER A 130 4.90 -65.76 210.37
C SER A 130 3.61 -65.26 209.68
N GLU A 131 2.83 -64.45 210.40
CA GLU A 131 1.55 -63.91 209.94
C GLU A 131 1.72 -62.88 208.80
N GLU A 132 2.73 -62.00 208.88
CA GLU A 132 3.05 -61.04 207.83
C GLU A 132 3.65 -61.71 206.60
N MET A 133 4.55 -62.69 206.80
CA MET A 133 5.11 -63.52 205.72
C MET A 133 4.03 -64.28 204.93
N THR A 134 3.02 -64.81 205.64
CA THR A 134 1.87 -65.49 205.03
C THR A 134 1.01 -64.52 204.21
N ASN A 135 0.89 -63.26 204.65
CA ASN A 135 0.16 -62.23 203.93
C ASN A 135 0.94 -61.72 202.68
N PHE A 136 2.25 -61.53 202.78
CA PHE A 136 3.10 -61.14 201.64
C PHE A 136 3.00 -62.13 200.47
N LEU A 137 3.14 -63.43 200.77
CA LEU A 137 3.02 -64.49 199.76
C LEU A 137 1.62 -64.56 199.15
N LYS A 138 0.55 -64.31 199.93
CA LYS A 138 -0.81 -64.17 199.40
C LYS A 138 -0.94 -62.98 198.44
N THR A 139 -0.36 -61.82 198.76
CA THR A 139 -0.46 -60.62 197.91
C THR A 139 0.26 -60.79 196.57
N GLU A 140 1.49 -61.32 196.53
CA GLU A 140 2.18 -61.53 195.26
C GLU A 140 1.54 -62.65 194.43
N TRP A 141 1.01 -63.72 195.05
CA TRP A 141 0.21 -64.73 194.33
C TRP A 141 -1.06 -64.14 193.69
N LEU A 142 -1.76 -63.25 194.40
CA LEU A 142 -2.92 -62.52 193.89
C LEU A 142 -2.61 -61.46 192.83
N LYS A 143 -1.33 -61.10 192.67
CA LYS A 143 -0.84 -60.12 191.69
C LYS A 143 -0.39 -60.84 190.40
N LEU A 144 0.47 -61.86 190.53
CA LEU A 144 0.85 -62.77 189.44
C LEU A 144 -0.37 -63.41 188.77
N ARG A 145 -1.36 -63.86 189.55
CA ARG A 145 -2.61 -64.39 188.99
C ARG A 145 -3.31 -63.36 188.10
N ARG A 146 -3.50 -62.13 188.57
CA ARG A 146 -4.22 -61.08 187.82
C ARG A 146 -3.51 -60.67 186.53
N GLN A 147 -2.17 -60.65 186.53
CA GLN A 147 -1.39 -60.36 185.33
C GLN A 147 -1.62 -61.40 184.24
N HIS A 148 -1.50 -62.69 184.59
CA HIS A 148 -1.74 -63.80 183.66
C HIS A 148 -3.20 -63.82 183.15
N GLU A 149 -4.17 -63.54 184.04
CA GLU A 149 -5.61 -63.44 183.71
C GLU A 149 -5.91 -62.27 182.74
N SER A 150 -5.04 -61.23 182.69
CA SER A 150 -5.12 -60.08 181.77
C SER A 150 -4.53 -60.38 180.39
N GLU A 151 -3.31 -60.94 180.30
CA GLU A 151 -2.65 -61.27 179.03
C GLU A 151 -3.49 -62.28 178.20
N LEU A 152 -4.13 -63.23 178.88
CA LEU A 152 -5.01 -64.23 178.26
C LEU A 152 -6.27 -63.60 177.63
N HIS A 153 -6.79 -62.51 178.22
CA HIS A 153 -7.90 -61.76 177.64
C HIS A 153 -7.47 -60.99 176.38
N GLU A 154 -6.33 -60.29 176.42
CA GLU A 154 -5.82 -59.50 175.29
C GLU A 154 -5.55 -60.38 174.06
N LYS A 155 -4.87 -61.52 174.23
CA LYS A 155 -4.59 -62.45 173.12
C LYS A 155 -5.86 -63.11 172.56
N THR A 156 -6.91 -63.23 173.36
CA THR A 156 -8.22 -63.69 172.88
C THR A 156 -8.90 -62.63 171.98
N GLU A 157 -8.86 -61.35 172.38
CA GLU A 157 -9.41 -60.23 171.61
C GLU A 157 -8.70 -60.10 170.24
N GLU A 158 -7.39 -60.25 170.24
CA GLU A 158 -6.52 -60.20 169.06
C GLU A 158 -6.82 -61.31 168.03
N LEU A 159 -7.09 -62.54 168.50
CA LEU A 159 -7.51 -63.66 167.66
C LEU A 159 -8.82 -63.35 166.90
N PHE A 160 -9.81 -62.76 167.59
CA PHE A 160 -11.09 -62.39 166.98
C PHE A 160 -10.98 -61.19 166.03
N ARG A 161 -9.96 -60.33 166.20
CA ARG A 161 -9.64 -59.24 165.26
C ARG A 161 -9.14 -59.79 163.92
N VAL A 162 -8.10 -60.63 163.94
CA VAL A 162 -7.51 -61.22 162.73
C VAL A 162 -8.52 -62.09 161.96
N LYS A 163 -9.34 -62.88 162.68
CA LYS A 163 -10.38 -63.72 162.08
C LYS A 163 -11.46 -62.92 161.33
N ARG A 164 -11.65 -61.63 161.66
CA ARG A 164 -12.63 -60.74 161.03
C ARG A 164 -12.11 -60.09 159.75
N GLU A 165 -10.83 -59.78 159.67
CA GLU A 165 -10.21 -59.25 158.43
C GLU A 165 -10.03 -60.33 157.37
N HIS A 166 -9.55 -61.52 157.75
CA HIS A 166 -9.36 -62.64 156.81
C HIS A 166 -10.68 -63.11 156.15
N ALA A 167 -11.83 -62.83 156.79
CA ALA A 167 -13.15 -63.07 156.23
C ALA A 167 -13.55 -62.05 155.12
N LYS A 168 -13.00 -60.82 155.13
CA LYS A 168 -13.29 -59.81 154.10
C LYS A 168 -12.52 -60.08 152.80
N GLU A 169 -11.22 -60.35 152.88
CA GLU A 169 -10.37 -60.52 151.68
C GLU A 169 -10.83 -61.67 150.77
N LYS A 170 -11.36 -62.76 151.37
CA LYS A 170 -11.90 -63.90 150.61
C LYS A 170 -13.12 -63.56 149.74
N ALA A 171 -13.82 -62.45 150.00
CA ALA A 171 -14.97 -62.02 149.19
C ALA A 171 -14.57 -61.21 147.94
N SER A 172 -13.37 -60.64 147.89
CA SER A 172 -12.98 -59.63 146.87
C SER A 172 -12.11 -60.15 145.71
N LEU A 173 -11.68 -61.42 145.74
CA LEU A 173 -10.63 -61.94 144.85
C LEU A 173 -11.03 -62.66 143.54
N PRO A 174 -12.24 -63.23 143.34
CA PRO A 174 -12.57 -63.93 142.09
C PRO A 174 -12.69 -63.01 140.85
N LEU A 175 -13.41 -61.90 141.00
CA LEU A 175 -14.02 -61.12 139.89
C LEU A 175 -13.07 -60.37 138.95
N LYS A 176 -11.74 -60.44 139.14
CA LYS A 176 -10.77 -59.65 138.37
C LYS A 176 -10.08 -60.44 137.26
N LYS A 177 -9.58 -61.66 137.54
CA LYS A 177 -8.85 -62.49 136.55
C LYS A 177 -9.75 -63.01 135.43
N GLU A 178 -11.00 -63.34 135.76
CA GLU A 178 -12.00 -63.86 134.83
C GLU A 178 -12.31 -62.87 133.69
N ARG A 179 -12.37 -61.57 134.01
CA ARG A 179 -12.59 -60.49 133.04
C ARG A 179 -11.41 -60.28 132.08
N GLU A 180 -10.19 -60.48 132.56
CA GLU A 180 -8.96 -60.33 131.78
C GLU A 180 -8.82 -61.48 130.75
N LEU A 181 -9.17 -62.71 131.15
CA LEU A 181 -9.22 -63.87 130.25
C LEU A 181 -10.24 -63.67 129.11
N GLU A 182 -11.46 -63.22 129.43
CA GLU A 182 -12.53 -63.06 128.43
C GLU A 182 -12.24 -61.91 127.45
N PHE A 183 -11.57 -60.85 127.91
CA PHE A 183 -11.05 -59.81 127.04
C PHE A 183 -10.02 -60.36 126.03
N ILE A 184 -9.08 -61.21 126.48
CA ILE A 184 -8.09 -61.86 125.60
C ILE A 184 -8.77 -62.74 124.55
N LYS A 185 -9.72 -63.60 124.95
CA LYS A 185 -10.51 -64.42 123.99
C LYS A 185 -11.19 -63.56 122.91
N SER A 186 -11.84 -62.45 123.31
CA SER A 186 -12.51 -61.54 122.37
C SER A 186 -11.54 -60.87 121.38
N LYS A 187 -10.35 -60.49 121.84
CA LYS A 187 -9.27 -59.92 121.01
C LYS A 187 -8.71 -60.94 120.03
N LEU A 188 -8.54 -62.20 120.46
CA LEU A 188 -8.03 -63.28 119.63
C LEU A 188 -9.02 -63.62 118.50
N LEU A 189 -10.31 -63.78 118.84
CA LEU A 189 -11.41 -63.97 117.89
C LEU A 189 -11.49 -62.85 116.84
N GLN A 190 -11.41 -61.57 117.26
CA GLN A 190 -11.41 -60.44 116.32
C GLN A 190 -10.20 -60.46 115.39
N THR A 191 -9.05 -60.96 115.86
CA THR A 191 -7.81 -61.02 115.05
C THR A 191 -7.89 -62.16 114.02
N ILE A 192 -8.39 -63.34 114.41
CA ILE A 192 -8.67 -64.45 113.48
C ILE A 192 -9.67 -64.01 112.40
N SER A 193 -10.74 -63.30 112.78
CA SER A 193 -11.73 -62.76 111.83
C SER A 193 -11.11 -61.80 110.81
N LYS A 194 -10.25 -60.86 111.24
CA LYS A 194 -9.56 -59.92 110.33
C LYS A 194 -8.54 -60.59 109.42
N LEU A 195 -7.79 -61.58 109.91
CA LEU A 195 -6.93 -62.42 109.05
C LEU A 195 -7.78 -63.21 108.04
N GLY A 196 -8.96 -63.67 108.46
CA GLY A 196 -9.99 -64.26 107.60
C GLY A 196 -10.41 -63.33 106.46
N GLU A 197 -10.80 -62.08 106.74
CA GLU A 197 -11.19 -61.09 105.72
C GLU A 197 -10.06 -60.76 104.73
N ILE A 198 -8.80 -60.75 105.18
CA ILE A 198 -7.64 -60.49 104.31
C ILE A 198 -7.38 -61.71 103.43
N ALA A 199 -7.45 -62.93 103.97
CA ALA A 199 -7.33 -64.16 103.18
C ALA A 199 -8.50 -64.35 102.20
N SER A 200 -9.73 -63.93 102.57
CA SER A 200 -10.92 -64.03 101.73
C SER A 200 -11.08 -62.88 100.72
N ARG A 201 -10.09 -61.98 100.59
CA ARG A 201 -10.00 -61.03 99.46
C ARG A 201 -9.43 -61.65 98.18
N LYS A 202 -9.17 -62.96 98.17
CA LYS A 202 -8.90 -63.73 96.97
C LYS A 202 -10.16 -63.74 96.06
N GLU A 203 -9.96 -63.41 94.79
CA GLU A 203 -11.00 -63.39 93.73
C GLU A 203 -12.15 -62.37 93.91
N ASN A 204 -11.81 -61.08 93.79
CA ASN A 204 -12.76 -60.05 93.36
C ASN A 204 -12.43 -59.56 91.93
N SER A 205 -12.30 -60.52 91.00
CA SER A 205 -11.92 -60.30 89.59
C SER A 205 -13.08 -60.64 88.65
N CYS A 206 -14.16 -59.85 88.70
CA CYS A 206 -15.28 -59.96 87.77
C CYS A 206 -15.14 -58.93 86.63
N PHE A 207 -14.32 -59.26 85.62
CA PHE A 207 -14.02 -58.36 84.48
C PHE A 207 -14.16 -59.01 83.09
N ASP A 208 -14.48 -60.31 83.02
CA ASP A 208 -14.44 -61.13 81.79
C ASP A 208 -15.72 -61.05 80.89
N GLY A 209 -16.63 -60.11 81.18
CA GLY A 209 -17.94 -60.05 80.52
C GLY A 209 -18.11 -59.00 79.41
N ASN A 210 -17.38 -57.88 79.49
CA ASN A 210 -17.69 -56.69 78.69
C ASN A 210 -16.62 -56.36 77.64
N GLU A 211 -15.33 -56.48 77.98
CA GLU A 211 -14.23 -56.19 77.05
C GLU A 211 -14.28 -57.10 75.82
N ASN A 212 -14.67 -58.37 75.98
CA ASN A 212 -14.79 -59.33 74.87
C ASN A 212 -15.93 -58.97 73.87
N LYS A 213 -16.88 -58.09 74.27
CA LYS A 213 -17.89 -57.50 73.38
C LYS A 213 -17.41 -56.22 72.72
N GLU A 214 -16.75 -55.33 73.45
CA GLU A 214 -16.20 -54.09 72.88
C GLU A 214 -15.00 -54.35 71.95
N MET A 215 -14.11 -55.29 72.29
CA MET A 215 -13.05 -55.79 71.41
C MET A 215 -13.63 -56.37 70.12
N ARG A 216 -14.77 -57.08 70.18
CA ARG A 216 -15.47 -57.59 68.99
C ARG A 216 -16.03 -56.45 68.16
N ARG A 217 -16.78 -55.51 68.77
CA ARG A 217 -17.29 -54.29 68.11
C ARG A 217 -16.17 -53.47 67.45
N LEU A 218 -15.02 -53.33 68.11
CA LEU A 218 -13.85 -52.64 67.59
C LEU A 218 -13.23 -53.39 66.41
N LYS A 219 -13.08 -54.71 66.51
CA LYS A 219 -12.59 -55.58 65.42
C LYS A 219 -13.51 -55.53 64.20
N ASP A 220 -14.82 -55.61 64.40
CA ASP A 220 -15.82 -55.51 63.33
C ASP A 220 -15.80 -54.12 62.68
N ARG A 221 -15.66 -53.05 63.47
CA ARG A 221 -15.49 -51.67 62.98
C ARG A 221 -14.19 -51.47 62.21
N ILE A 222 -13.08 -52.05 62.65
CA ILE A 222 -11.80 -52.05 61.91
C ILE A 222 -11.94 -52.82 60.60
N GLY A 223 -12.65 -53.95 60.60
CA GLY A 223 -12.97 -54.71 59.38
C GLY A 223 -13.75 -53.88 58.35
N MET A 224 -14.80 -53.18 58.79
CA MET A 224 -15.56 -52.25 57.93
C MET A 224 -14.68 -51.11 57.40
N LEU A 225 -13.88 -50.47 58.26
CA LEU A 225 -13.00 -49.37 57.85
C LEU A 225 -11.90 -49.80 56.87
N LEU A 226 -11.37 -51.02 57.01
CA LEU A 226 -10.42 -51.60 56.04
C LEU A 226 -11.09 -51.93 54.70
N HIS A 227 -12.31 -52.46 54.72
CA HIS A 227 -13.10 -52.68 53.50
C HIS A 227 -13.43 -51.35 52.79
N ASP A 228 -13.87 -50.34 53.53
CA ASP A 228 -14.11 -48.99 52.99
C ASP A 228 -12.84 -48.34 52.44
N ASN A 229 -11.70 -48.46 53.14
CA ASN A 229 -10.41 -47.93 52.64
C ASN A 229 -10.01 -48.60 51.31
N ASN A 230 -10.16 -49.92 51.20
CA ASN A 230 -9.89 -50.65 49.97
C ASN A 230 -10.86 -50.27 48.83
N ARG A 231 -12.16 -50.10 49.11
CA ARG A 231 -13.14 -49.62 48.12
C ARG A 231 -12.84 -48.20 47.65
N LEU A 232 -12.50 -47.30 48.56
CA LEU A 232 -12.08 -45.92 48.24
C LEU A 232 -10.78 -45.89 47.43
N ARG A 233 -9.84 -46.80 47.70
CA ARG A 233 -8.60 -46.94 46.92
C ARG A 233 -8.85 -47.42 45.50
N GLY A 234 -9.82 -48.33 45.30
CA GLY A 234 -10.32 -48.71 43.98
C GLY A 234 -10.90 -47.52 43.22
N LEU A 235 -11.89 -46.84 43.81
CA LEU A 235 -12.52 -45.64 43.23
C LEU A 235 -11.51 -44.52 42.91
N LEU A 236 -10.47 -44.35 43.72
CA LEU A 236 -9.38 -43.41 43.48
C LEU A 236 -8.48 -43.84 42.31
N ALA A 237 -8.23 -45.14 42.14
CA ALA A 237 -7.51 -45.67 40.99
C ALA A 237 -8.32 -45.48 39.69
N ASP A 238 -9.62 -45.78 39.71
CA ASP A 238 -10.53 -45.56 38.59
C ASP A 238 -10.55 -44.09 38.17
N LYS A 239 -10.77 -43.18 39.13
CA LYS A 239 -10.73 -41.73 38.88
C LYS A 239 -9.36 -41.23 38.42
N LYS A 240 -8.26 -41.86 38.84
CA LYS A 240 -6.90 -41.54 38.33
C LYS A 240 -6.71 -41.97 36.87
N GLN A 241 -7.36 -43.04 36.40
CA GLN A 241 -7.35 -43.42 34.99
C GLN A 241 -8.31 -42.53 34.15
N GLU A 242 -9.47 -42.17 34.68
CA GLU A 242 -10.40 -41.22 34.07
C GLU A 242 -9.75 -39.85 33.82
N VAL A 243 -9.04 -39.31 34.82
CA VAL A 243 -8.27 -38.07 34.68
C VAL A 243 -7.17 -38.17 33.62
N LYS A 244 -6.47 -39.31 33.52
CA LYS A 244 -5.49 -39.53 32.43
C LYS A 244 -6.15 -39.55 31.05
N HIS A 245 -7.27 -40.25 30.90
CA HIS A 245 -8.02 -40.31 29.64
C HIS A 245 -8.49 -38.91 29.21
N LEU A 246 -9.07 -38.14 30.14
CA LEU A 246 -9.48 -36.75 29.89
C LEU A 246 -8.27 -35.85 29.57
N SER A 247 -7.11 -36.04 30.22
CA SER A 247 -5.88 -35.29 29.93
C SER A 247 -5.33 -35.57 28.53
N LEU A 248 -5.38 -36.84 28.08
CA LEU A 248 -5.07 -37.22 26.69
C LEU A 248 -6.06 -36.57 25.73
N GLN A 249 -7.37 -36.73 25.96
CA GLN A 249 -8.42 -36.16 25.11
C GLN A 249 -8.35 -34.63 25.00
N VAL A 250 -7.99 -33.92 26.08
CA VAL A 250 -7.73 -32.47 26.07
C VAL A 250 -6.46 -32.13 25.28
N SER A 251 -5.42 -32.96 25.35
CA SER A 251 -4.18 -32.78 24.58
C SER A 251 -4.39 -32.99 23.09
N ASP A 252 -5.14 -34.02 22.71
CA ASP A 252 -5.52 -34.33 21.32
C ASP A 252 -6.50 -33.31 20.74
N SER A 253 -7.44 -32.82 21.57
CA SER A 253 -8.33 -31.71 21.17
C SER A 253 -7.52 -30.43 20.94
N LYS A 254 -6.57 -30.12 21.84
CA LYS A 254 -5.69 -28.94 21.73
C LYS A 254 -4.78 -29.01 20.50
N SER A 255 -4.15 -30.15 20.24
CA SER A 255 -3.30 -30.33 19.06
C SER A 255 -4.10 -30.17 17.77
N LYS A 256 -5.30 -30.77 17.71
CA LYS A 256 -6.25 -30.56 16.61
C LYS A 256 -6.64 -29.09 16.45
N THR A 257 -7.05 -28.39 17.51
CA THR A 257 -7.38 -26.95 17.43
C THR A 257 -6.19 -26.11 16.93
N THR A 258 -4.95 -26.43 17.32
CA THR A 258 -3.76 -25.73 16.78
C THR A 258 -3.49 -26.04 15.30
N GLN A 259 -3.80 -27.25 14.84
CA GLN A 259 -3.70 -27.62 13.42
C GLN A 259 -4.81 -26.97 12.60
N ASP A 260 -6.04 -26.97 13.10
CA ASP A 260 -7.20 -26.33 12.46
C ASP A 260 -6.95 -24.81 12.33
N SER A 261 -6.49 -24.15 13.40
CA SER A 261 -6.11 -22.72 13.39
C SER A 261 -4.94 -22.41 12.43
N LEU A 262 -3.94 -23.28 12.32
CA LEU A 262 -2.87 -23.15 11.33
C LEU A 262 -3.39 -23.31 9.89
N SER A 263 -4.43 -24.11 9.67
CA SER A 263 -5.07 -24.24 8.35
C SER A 263 -5.94 -23.03 8.02
N GLU A 264 -6.66 -22.49 9.01
CA GLU A 264 -7.46 -21.28 8.91
C GLU A 264 -6.60 -20.06 8.58
N ALA A 265 -5.46 -19.88 9.26
CA ALA A 265 -4.51 -18.80 8.95
C ALA A 265 -3.96 -18.87 7.52
N LYS A 266 -3.72 -20.09 6.99
CA LYS A 266 -3.30 -20.29 5.59
C LYS A 266 -4.43 -19.96 4.60
N LEU A 267 -5.67 -20.34 4.93
CA LEU A 267 -6.84 -19.99 4.11
C LEU A 267 -7.09 -18.48 4.11
N LEU A 268 -6.94 -17.81 5.25
CA LEU A 268 -7.07 -16.35 5.36
C LEU A 268 -6.02 -15.63 4.49
N ASN A 269 -4.74 -16.00 4.62
CA ASN A 269 -3.66 -15.45 3.79
C ASN A 269 -3.90 -15.68 2.28
N ASN A 270 -4.42 -16.85 1.90
CA ASN A 270 -4.77 -17.12 0.50
C ASN A 270 -5.96 -16.27 0.03
N PHE A 271 -6.95 -16.01 0.89
CA PHE A 271 -8.09 -15.16 0.59
C PHE A 271 -7.70 -13.67 0.49
N GLU A 272 -6.75 -13.21 1.30
CA GLU A 272 -6.16 -11.87 1.20
C GLU A 272 -5.35 -11.71 -0.10
N LYS A 273 -4.56 -12.73 -0.48
CA LYS A 273 -3.85 -12.75 -1.78
C LYS A 273 -4.82 -12.70 -2.97
N LEU A 274 -5.85 -13.54 -2.97
CA LEU A 274 -6.89 -13.54 -4.02
C LEU A 274 -7.68 -12.23 -4.06
N ARG A 275 -7.85 -11.55 -2.92
CA ARG A 275 -8.46 -10.21 -2.85
C ARG A 275 -7.58 -9.15 -3.50
N ALA A 276 -6.27 -9.18 -3.28
CA ALA A 276 -5.33 -8.27 -3.95
C ALA A 276 -5.38 -8.48 -5.47
N GLU A 277 -5.22 -9.73 -5.92
CA GLU A 277 -5.29 -10.10 -7.35
C GLU A 277 -6.62 -9.69 -8.00
N LEU A 278 -7.74 -9.76 -7.27
CA LEU A 278 -9.05 -9.32 -7.76
C LEU A 278 -9.17 -7.80 -7.92
N GLU A 279 -8.58 -7.01 -7.01
CA GLU A 279 -8.55 -5.55 -7.11
C GLU A 279 -7.57 -5.10 -8.21
N ASP A 280 -6.42 -5.76 -8.36
CA ASP A 280 -5.47 -5.53 -9.45
C ASP A 280 -6.14 -5.77 -10.82
N LEU A 281 -6.78 -6.93 -11.01
CA LEU A 281 -7.55 -7.28 -12.24
C LEU A 281 -8.73 -6.32 -12.51
N LYS A 282 -9.24 -5.64 -11.48
CA LYS A 282 -10.34 -4.67 -11.57
C LYS A 282 -9.81 -3.28 -11.95
N VAL A 283 -8.63 -2.90 -11.47
CA VAL A 283 -7.90 -1.71 -11.93
C VAL A 283 -7.43 -1.90 -13.37
N GLU A 284 -6.81 -3.04 -13.70
CA GLU A 284 -6.38 -3.38 -15.07
C GLU A 284 -7.54 -3.28 -16.07
N ARG A 285 -8.69 -3.89 -15.76
CA ARG A 285 -9.90 -3.79 -16.60
C ARG A 285 -10.40 -2.35 -16.75
N HIS A 286 -10.35 -1.54 -15.69
CA HIS A 286 -10.76 -0.15 -15.76
C HIS A 286 -9.81 0.68 -16.64
N LEU A 287 -8.50 0.44 -16.53
CA LEU A 287 -7.48 1.06 -17.39
C LEU A 287 -7.64 0.62 -18.85
N ASN A 288 -7.86 -0.68 -19.12
CA ASN A 288 -8.07 -1.16 -20.50
C ASN A 288 -9.31 -0.50 -21.12
N ASN A 289 -10.45 -0.49 -20.42
CA ASN A 289 -11.66 0.20 -20.88
C ASN A 289 -11.44 1.69 -21.16
N LEU A 290 -10.58 2.36 -20.37
CA LEU A 290 -10.22 3.78 -20.58
C LEU A 290 -9.31 3.96 -21.80
N VAL A 291 -8.33 3.06 -21.98
CA VAL A 291 -7.46 3.03 -23.17
C VAL A 291 -8.28 2.77 -24.42
N ASP A 292 -9.13 1.72 -24.44
CA ASP A 292 -10.05 1.41 -25.54
C ASP A 292 -10.91 2.64 -25.88
N SER A 293 -11.52 3.28 -24.88
CA SER A 293 -12.34 4.48 -25.07
C SER A 293 -11.54 5.68 -25.61
N SER A 294 -10.27 5.81 -25.24
CA SER A 294 -9.40 6.88 -25.76
C SER A 294 -8.97 6.63 -27.21
N VAL A 295 -8.63 5.39 -27.55
CA VAL A 295 -8.30 4.96 -28.93
C VAL A 295 -9.51 5.08 -29.85
N PHE A 296 -10.69 4.65 -29.41
CA PHE A 296 -11.92 4.88 -30.18
C PHE A 296 -12.18 6.38 -30.39
N LYS A 297 -11.99 7.23 -29.37
CA LYS A 297 -12.16 8.67 -29.52
C LYS A 297 -11.16 9.25 -30.53
N GLU A 298 -9.88 8.95 -30.41
CA GLU A 298 -8.84 9.44 -31.33
C GLU A 298 -9.10 8.98 -32.77
N VAL A 299 -9.58 7.74 -32.97
CA VAL A 299 -9.98 7.23 -34.29
C VAL A 299 -11.21 7.97 -34.85
N PHE A 300 -12.23 8.25 -34.02
CA PHE A 300 -13.39 9.03 -34.46
C PHE A 300 -13.04 10.48 -34.74
N ASP A 301 -12.27 11.15 -33.88
CA ASP A 301 -11.79 12.52 -34.07
C ASP A 301 -10.99 12.62 -35.40
N ASN A 302 -10.14 11.62 -35.69
CA ASN A 302 -9.37 11.55 -36.94
C ASN A 302 -10.27 11.35 -38.19
N TYR A 303 -11.31 10.51 -38.12
CA TYR A 303 -12.27 10.37 -39.21
C TYR A 303 -13.13 11.62 -39.41
N GLU A 304 -13.52 12.31 -38.33
CA GLU A 304 -14.28 13.58 -38.41
C GLU A 304 -13.45 14.68 -39.10
N ASN A 305 -12.16 14.80 -38.76
CA ASN A 305 -11.24 15.70 -39.45
C ASN A 305 -11.06 15.33 -40.94
N GLN A 306 -10.85 14.05 -41.28
CA GLN A 306 -10.73 13.61 -42.69
C GLN A 306 -12.00 13.90 -43.51
N ILE A 307 -13.18 13.74 -42.93
CA ILE A 307 -14.45 14.08 -43.58
C ILE A 307 -14.54 15.60 -43.79
N TYR A 308 -14.16 16.40 -42.79
CA TYR A 308 -14.13 17.86 -42.91
C TYR A 308 -13.17 18.33 -44.01
N ASP A 309 -11.95 17.80 -44.06
CA ASP A 309 -10.95 18.13 -45.09
C ASP A 309 -11.46 17.76 -46.49
N MET A 310 -12.09 16.59 -46.64
CA MET A 310 -12.73 16.16 -47.90
C MET A 310 -13.90 17.07 -48.32
N ASP A 311 -14.72 17.54 -47.38
CA ASP A 311 -15.82 18.48 -47.67
C ASP A 311 -15.30 19.88 -48.03
N GLN A 312 -14.15 20.32 -47.48
CA GLN A 312 -13.47 21.54 -47.92
C GLN A 312 -12.87 21.39 -49.33
N GLU A 313 -12.15 20.30 -49.61
CA GLU A 313 -11.61 20.02 -50.95
C GLU A 313 -12.74 19.89 -51.99
N GLY A 314 -13.82 19.18 -51.66
CA GLY A 314 -15.01 19.05 -52.50
C GLY A 314 -15.70 20.40 -52.78
N SER A 315 -15.71 21.29 -51.79
CA SER A 315 -16.25 22.66 -51.94
C SER A 315 -15.38 23.54 -52.83
N PHE A 316 -14.06 23.49 -52.65
CA PHE A 316 -13.07 24.19 -53.49
C PHE A 316 -13.08 23.69 -54.95
N LEU A 317 -13.09 22.37 -55.16
CA LEU A 317 -13.17 21.76 -56.49
C LEU A 317 -14.48 22.12 -57.21
N LYS A 318 -15.57 22.33 -56.46
CA LYS A 318 -16.84 22.81 -57.01
C LYS A 318 -16.76 24.28 -57.44
N GLU A 319 -16.23 25.16 -56.60
CA GLU A 319 -16.04 26.58 -56.96
C GLU A 319 -15.13 26.73 -58.19
N LEU A 320 -14.06 25.92 -58.25
CA LEU A 320 -13.18 25.83 -59.43
C LEU A 320 -13.94 25.33 -60.68
N LEU A 321 -14.81 24.33 -60.54
CA LEU A 321 -15.63 23.81 -61.65
C LEU A 321 -16.62 24.86 -62.17
N ASP A 322 -17.28 25.57 -61.27
CA ASP A 322 -18.21 26.65 -61.60
C ASP A 322 -17.47 27.80 -62.32
N GLU A 323 -16.28 28.22 -61.87
CA GLU A 323 -15.43 29.21 -62.58
C GLU A 323 -15.01 28.73 -63.98
N LYS A 324 -14.64 27.44 -64.14
CA LYS A 324 -14.30 26.88 -65.46
C LYS A 324 -15.51 26.80 -66.38
N GLN A 325 -16.70 26.55 -65.85
CA GLN A 325 -17.94 26.53 -66.63
C GLN A 325 -18.29 27.94 -67.16
N ASP A 326 -18.14 28.98 -66.34
CA ASP A 326 -18.33 30.38 -66.76
C ASP A 326 -17.28 30.81 -67.81
N GLN A 327 -16.00 30.46 -67.61
CA GLN A 327 -14.95 30.70 -68.61
C GLN A 327 -15.26 29.99 -69.94
N LEU A 328 -15.78 28.77 -69.90
CA LEU A 328 -16.18 28.02 -71.10
C LEU A 328 -17.38 28.67 -71.81
N SER A 329 -18.32 29.24 -71.05
CA SER A 329 -19.49 29.98 -71.58
C SER A 329 -19.06 31.23 -72.35
N ILE A 330 -18.16 32.04 -71.78
CA ILE A 330 -17.60 33.24 -72.43
C ILE A 330 -16.87 32.86 -73.73
N ILE A 331 -16.03 31.82 -73.69
CA ILE A 331 -15.32 31.30 -74.88
C ILE A 331 -16.31 30.80 -75.95
N TYR A 332 -17.43 30.20 -75.54
CA TYR A 332 -18.48 29.76 -76.47
C TYR A 332 -19.16 30.96 -77.16
N GLU A 333 -19.53 32.00 -76.41
CA GLU A 333 -20.12 33.21 -76.98
C GLU A 333 -19.19 33.91 -77.97
N ASP A 334 -17.93 34.13 -77.59
CA ASP A 334 -16.95 34.81 -78.44
C ASP A 334 -16.64 33.99 -79.70
N ARG A 335 -16.67 32.65 -79.61
CA ARG A 335 -16.59 31.78 -80.78
C ARG A 335 -17.79 31.94 -81.73
N GLN A 336 -19.00 32.22 -81.22
CA GLN A 336 -20.15 32.52 -82.09
C GLN A 336 -20.06 33.92 -82.70
N LYS A 337 -19.57 34.93 -81.96
CA LYS A 337 -19.29 36.28 -82.48
C LYS A 337 -18.28 36.23 -83.63
N LEU A 338 -17.13 35.59 -83.41
CA LEU A 338 -16.10 35.37 -84.44
C LEU A 338 -16.61 34.57 -85.65
N LYS A 339 -17.49 33.59 -85.45
CA LYS A 339 -18.13 32.85 -86.56
C LYS A 339 -19.05 33.77 -87.39
N TYR A 340 -19.80 34.66 -86.75
CA TYR A 340 -20.66 35.63 -87.43
C TYR A 340 -19.84 36.69 -88.20
N GLU A 341 -18.77 37.21 -87.59
CA GLU A 341 -17.82 38.12 -88.24
C GLU A 341 -17.11 37.47 -89.43
N ASN A 342 -16.63 36.22 -89.27
CA ASN A 342 -16.01 35.48 -90.37
C ASN A 342 -16.98 35.23 -91.53
N ASN A 343 -18.26 34.94 -91.26
CA ASN A 343 -19.28 34.80 -92.30
C ASN A 343 -19.51 36.13 -93.07
N GLN A 344 -19.48 37.28 -92.38
CA GLN A 344 -19.54 38.59 -93.03
C GLN A 344 -18.29 38.84 -93.89
N LEU A 345 -17.10 38.52 -93.38
CA LEU A 345 -15.84 38.66 -94.14
C LEU A 345 -15.80 37.77 -95.39
N VAL A 346 -16.35 36.56 -95.34
CA VAL A 346 -16.52 35.69 -96.52
C VAL A 346 -17.44 36.35 -97.55
N SER A 347 -18.60 36.86 -97.15
CA SER A 347 -19.53 37.55 -98.07
C SER A 347 -18.92 38.83 -98.68
N ILE A 348 -18.12 39.58 -97.91
CA ILE A 348 -17.36 40.73 -98.41
C ILE A 348 -16.28 40.27 -99.41
N ALA A 349 -15.58 39.16 -99.13
CA ALA A 349 -14.57 38.61 -100.05
C ALA A 349 -15.19 38.11 -101.36
N GLU A 350 -16.34 37.43 -101.31
CA GLU A 350 -17.11 37.03 -102.50
C GLU A 350 -17.52 38.25 -103.35
N SER A 351 -18.00 39.33 -102.72
CA SER A 351 -18.32 40.58 -103.41
C SER A 351 -17.08 41.27 -104.02
N ILE A 352 -15.94 41.26 -103.31
CA ILE A 352 -14.67 41.79 -103.83
C ILE A 352 -14.17 40.97 -105.02
N MET A 353 -14.28 39.64 -104.99
CA MET A 353 -13.94 38.78 -106.13
C MET A 353 -14.85 39.08 -107.33
N GLN A 354 -16.16 39.21 -107.13
CA GLN A 354 -17.09 39.56 -108.20
C GLN A 354 -16.78 40.94 -108.82
N HIS A 355 -16.42 41.94 -108.01
CA HIS A 355 -16.00 43.25 -108.51
C HIS A 355 -14.63 43.22 -109.21
N HIS A 356 -13.69 42.39 -108.74
CA HIS A 356 -12.39 42.18 -109.38
C HIS A 356 -12.54 41.54 -110.76
N ASP A 357 -13.37 40.50 -110.89
CA ASP A 357 -13.60 39.82 -112.17
C ASP A 357 -14.34 40.73 -113.17
N GLN A 358 -15.26 41.58 -112.68
CA GLN A 358 -15.88 42.62 -113.50
C GLN A 358 -14.88 43.73 -113.91
N ALA A 359 -13.92 44.08 -113.05
CA ALA A 359 -12.85 45.03 -113.39
C ALA A 359 -11.88 44.46 -114.44
N ASN A 360 -11.58 43.15 -114.37
CA ASN A 360 -10.79 42.45 -115.39
C ASN A 360 -11.50 42.46 -116.75
N LEU A 361 -12.80 42.15 -116.78
CA LEU A 361 -13.60 42.22 -118.02
C LEU A 361 -13.56 43.63 -118.66
N VAL A 362 -13.71 44.69 -117.85
CA VAL A 362 -13.63 46.08 -118.32
C VAL A 362 -12.21 46.45 -118.79
N ASN A 363 -11.16 45.91 -118.16
CA ASN A 363 -9.77 46.07 -118.61
C ASN A 363 -9.53 45.40 -119.96
N ASP A 364 -10.08 44.20 -120.17
CA ASP A 364 -9.94 43.45 -121.42
C ASP A 364 -10.73 44.12 -122.55
N GLU A 365 -11.95 44.61 -122.28
CA GLU A 365 -12.69 45.48 -123.21
C GLU A 365 -11.87 46.74 -123.57
N LEU A 366 -11.26 47.42 -122.58
CA LEU A 366 -10.42 48.58 -122.80
C LEU A 366 -9.18 48.24 -123.64
N MET A 367 -8.57 47.06 -123.45
CA MET A 367 -7.47 46.57 -124.27
C MET A 367 -7.90 46.38 -125.73
N MET A 368 -9.05 45.74 -125.97
CA MET A 368 -9.63 45.57 -127.31
C MET A 368 -9.99 46.92 -127.97
N PHE A 369 -10.47 47.91 -127.21
CA PHE A 369 -10.70 49.26 -127.73
C PHE A 369 -9.39 49.97 -128.08
N LYS A 370 -8.36 49.84 -127.24
CA LYS A 370 -7.04 50.44 -127.47
C LYS A 370 -6.36 49.88 -128.72
N GLU A 371 -6.46 48.57 -128.94
CA GLU A 371 -5.96 47.91 -130.15
C GLU A 371 -6.64 48.48 -131.41
N LYS A 372 -7.98 48.60 -131.42
CA LYS A 372 -8.74 49.22 -132.51
C LYS A 372 -8.37 50.69 -132.75
N VAL A 373 -8.05 51.45 -131.70
CA VAL A 373 -7.53 52.82 -131.87
C VAL A 373 -6.17 52.81 -132.57
N CYS A 374 -5.26 51.89 -132.19
CA CYS A 374 -3.97 51.75 -132.88
C CYS A 374 -4.14 51.33 -134.36
N GLU A 375 -5.05 50.40 -134.67
CA GLU A 375 -5.40 50.05 -136.07
C GLU A 375 -5.91 51.28 -136.84
N GLN A 376 -6.80 52.06 -136.22
CA GLN A 376 -7.39 53.25 -136.85
C GLN A 376 -6.36 54.38 -137.04
N GLU A 377 -5.41 54.57 -136.10
CA GLU A 377 -4.28 55.49 -136.24
C GLU A 377 -3.34 55.08 -137.38
N LEU A 378 -3.09 53.78 -137.57
CA LEU A 378 -2.29 53.27 -138.69
C LEU A 378 -2.96 53.57 -140.06
N LEU A 379 -4.27 53.33 -140.19
CA LEU A 379 -5.03 53.67 -141.40
C LEU A 379 -5.06 55.18 -141.69
N ILE A 380 -5.07 56.03 -140.64
CA ILE A 380 -4.96 57.48 -140.77
C ILE A 380 -3.54 57.89 -141.21
N LEU A 381 -2.49 57.20 -140.76
CA LEU A 381 -1.12 57.43 -141.21
C LEU A 381 -0.90 57.01 -142.67
N GLU A 382 -1.45 55.87 -143.07
CA GLU A 382 -1.37 55.34 -144.45
C GLU A 382 -2.07 56.28 -145.44
N SER A 383 -3.35 56.59 -145.22
CA SER A 383 -4.13 57.52 -146.07
C SER A 383 -3.56 58.94 -146.10
N LYS A 384 -2.90 59.39 -145.01
CA LYS A 384 -2.12 60.64 -145.00
C LYS A 384 -0.85 60.52 -145.84
N GLY A 385 -0.22 59.36 -145.90
CA GLY A 385 0.88 59.04 -146.82
C GLY A 385 0.43 59.12 -148.28
N GLU A 386 -0.68 58.47 -148.62
CA GLU A 386 -1.30 58.53 -149.96
C GLU A 386 -1.64 59.96 -150.37
N TYR A 387 -2.32 60.73 -149.50
CA TYR A 387 -2.65 62.14 -149.74
C TYR A 387 -1.40 62.98 -150.03
N ASN A 388 -0.32 62.79 -149.27
CA ASN A 388 0.94 63.51 -149.50
C ASN A 388 1.61 63.08 -150.82
N SER A 389 1.47 61.83 -151.24
CA SER A 389 1.96 61.36 -152.54
C SER A 389 1.14 61.95 -153.69
N MET A 390 -0.19 61.89 -153.61
CA MET A 390 -1.12 62.50 -154.57
C MET A 390 -0.86 64.02 -154.72
N LYS A 391 -0.64 64.71 -153.60
CA LYS A 391 -0.26 66.13 -153.56
C LYS A 391 1.07 66.40 -154.26
N ARG A 392 2.06 65.49 -154.17
CA ARG A 392 3.32 65.59 -154.91
C ARG A 392 3.08 65.47 -156.41
N CYS A 393 2.39 64.41 -156.85
CA CYS A 393 2.08 64.19 -158.27
C CYS A 393 1.29 65.35 -158.89
N LEU A 394 0.42 66.01 -158.12
CA LEU A 394 -0.31 67.19 -158.58
C LEU A 394 0.61 68.42 -158.72
N TYR A 395 1.60 68.62 -157.84
CA TYR A 395 2.62 69.66 -158.05
C TYR A 395 3.54 69.36 -159.24
N GLU A 396 3.91 68.10 -159.45
CA GLU A 396 4.72 67.65 -160.59
C GLU A 396 3.98 67.93 -161.92
N ALA A 397 2.71 67.51 -162.03
CA ALA A 397 1.86 67.82 -163.18
C ALA A 397 1.63 69.34 -163.38
N MET A 398 1.53 70.12 -162.30
CA MET A 398 1.48 71.59 -162.40
C MET A 398 2.78 72.20 -162.96
N GLN A 399 3.96 71.62 -162.66
CA GLN A 399 5.22 72.04 -163.28
C GLN A 399 5.28 71.65 -164.75
N GLU A 400 4.88 70.43 -165.13
CA GLU A 400 4.80 70.00 -166.53
C GLU A 400 3.88 70.92 -167.36
N ILE A 401 2.69 71.25 -166.86
CA ILE A 401 1.77 72.20 -167.50
C ILE A 401 2.42 73.58 -167.68
N GLN A 402 3.20 74.05 -166.70
CA GLN A 402 3.92 75.32 -166.78
C GLN A 402 5.10 75.25 -167.78
N VAL A 403 5.76 74.10 -167.95
CA VAL A 403 6.78 73.89 -169.00
C VAL A 403 6.13 73.92 -170.38
N CYS A 404 5.09 73.11 -170.62
CA CYS A 404 4.33 73.11 -171.88
C CYS A 404 3.79 74.51 -172.24
N LYS A 405 3.39 75.31 -171.23
CA LYS A 405 2.98 76.70 -171.43
C LYS A 405 4.11 77.61 -171.91
N GLN A 406 5.35 77.41 -171.43
CA GLN A 406 6.52 78.14 -171.94
C GLN A 406 6.91 77.67 -173.35
N GLU A 407 6.80 76.38 -173.66
CA GLU A 407 7.01 75.86 -175.02
C GLU A 407 5.98 76.44 -176.01
N ILE A 408 4.70 76.52 -175.62
CA ILE A 408 3.65 77.17 -176.42
C ILE A 408 3.95 78.66 -176.64
N LEU A 409 4.47 79.38 -175.64
CA LEU A 409 4.90 80.77 -175.81
C LEU A 409 6.06 80.87 -176.81
N GLY A 410 7.12 80.07 -176.65
CA GLY A 410 8.25 80.06 -177.58
C GLY A 410 7.88 79.65 -179.01
N LEU A 411 6.95 78.70 -179.18
CA LEU A 411 6.39 78.34 -180.49
C LEU A 411 5.55 79.49 -181.09
N THR A 412 4.81 80.22 -180.25
CA THR A 412 4.03 81.40 -180.67
C THR A 412 4.95 82.55 -181.10
N GLU A 413 6.03 82.81 -180.37
CA GLU A 413 7.05 83.80 -180.73
C GLU A 413 7.78 83.43 -182.04
N ASN A 414 8.14 82.16 -182.22
CA ASN A 414 8.69 81.68 -183.50
C ASN A 414 7.67 81.85 -184.65
N LEU A 415 6.39 81.59 -184.41
CA LEU A 415 5.33 81.80 -185.42
C LEU A 415 5.15 83.28 -185.77
N THR A 416 5.22 84.20 -184.79
CA THR A 416 5.15 85.65 -185.08
C THR A 416 6.40 86.13 -185.82
N PHE A 417 7.59 85.64 -185.47
CA PHE A 417 8.82 85.92 -186.23
C PHE A 417 8.74 85.42 -187.68
N MET A 418 8.28 84.19 -187.91
CA MET A 418 8.03 83.67 -189.26
C MET A 418 6.97 84.48 -190.02
N SER A 419 5.93 84.96 -189.33
CA SER A 419 4.88 85.80 -189.93
C SER A 419 5.41 87.18 -190.35
N ILE A 420 6.30 87.78 -189.56
CA ILE A 420 7.01 89.01 -189.90
C ILE A 420 7.91 88.79 -191.12
N ALA A 421 8.76 87.76 -191.11
CA ALA A 421 9.63 87.43 -192.24
C ALA A 421 8.85 87.12 -193.54
N LEU A 422 7.69 86.46 -193.44
CA LEU A 422 6.78 86.22 -194.56
C LEU A 422 6.17 87.53 -195.11
N LYS A 423 5.92 88.52 -194.23
CA LYS A 423 5.44 89.84 -194.64
C LYS A 423 6.54 90.64 -195.35
N GLU A 424 7.75 90.66 -194.80
CA GLU A 424 8.92 91.30 -195.42
C GLU A 424 9.23 90.69 -196.80
N ALA A 425 9.15 89.35 -196.94
CA ALA A 425 9.30 88.66 -198.22
C ALA A 425 8.22 89.06 -199.25
N LYS A 426 7.00 89.37 -198.82
CA LYS A 426 5.94 89.92 -199.70
C LYS A 426 6.19 91.37 -200.08
N GLU A 427 6.68 92.20 -199.15
CA GLU A 427 7.01 93.60 -199.41
C GLU A 427 8.25 93.73 -200.34
N GLN A 428 9.21 92.80 -200.25
CA GLN A 428 10.29 92.63 -201.23
C GLN A 428 9.76 92.34 -202.64
N ASN A 429 8.94 91.30 -202.82
CA ASN A 429 8.36 90.96 -204.13
C ASN A 429 7.50 92.10 -204.73
N ALA A 430 6.72 92.82 -203.91
CA ALA A 430 5.92 93.95 -204.37
C ALA A 430 6.78 95.14 -204.86
N SER A 431 8.00 95.31 -204.31
CA SER A 431 8.91 96.40 -204.71
C SER A 431 9.48 96.24 -206.13
N LEU A 432 9.63 95.01 -206.62
CA LEU A 432 10.23 94.72 -207.93
C LEU A 432 9.31 95.09 -209.09
N ASP A 433 8.02 94.74 -209.00
CA ASP A 433 7.01 95.06 -210.03
C ASP A 433 6.63 96.55 -210.02
N ALA A 434 6.46 97.15 -208.82
CA ALA A 434 6.04 98.56 -208.70
C ALA A 434 7.11 99.56 -209.15
N THR A 435 8.40 99.25 -209.01
CA THR A 435 9.49 100.16 -209.40
C THR A 435 9.67 100.24 -210.93
N ILE A 436 8.97 99.40 -211.70
CA ILE A 436 8.82 99.53 -213.16
C ILE A 436 7.60 100.40 -213.56
N ARG A 437 6.81 100.92 -212.60
CA ARG A 437 5.75 101.92 -212.90
C ARG A 437 5.44 102.94 -211.80
N GLU A 438 6.48 103.68 -211.41
CA GLU A 438 6.49 104.88 -210.54
C GLU A 438 6.20 104.64 -209.04
N MET A 439 7.01 105.11 -208.09
CA MET A 439 7.55 106.47 -207.84
C MET A 439 6.51 107.58 -207.51
N LYS A 440 5.69 107.37 -206.46
CA LYS A 440 5.20 108.50 -205.61
C LYS A 440 4.74 108.13 -204.16
N LYS A 441 5.72 108.13 -203.23
CA LYS A 441 5.67 108.60 -201.80
C LYS A 441 4.75 108.00 -200.68
N THR A 442 5.35 107.26 -199.70
CA THR A 442 5.50 107.50 -198.20
C THR A 442 4.28 107.81 -197.23
N PRO A 443 4.36 107.69 -195.85
CA PRO A 443 4.83 106.62 -194.87
C PRO A 443 4.09 106.50 -193.44
N ALA A 444 4.50 105.58 -192.51
CA ALA A 444 4.41 105.54 -190.98
C ALA A 444 3.06 105.29 -190.15
N GLN A 445 2.93 105.06 -188.79
CA GLN A 445 3.63 104.29 -187.67
C GLN A 445 2.97 104.42 -186.20
N SER A 446 3.17 103.49 -185.20
CA SER A 446 3.25 103.67 -183.65
C SER A 446 2.36 102.85 -182.59
N ILE A 447 2.55 103.01 -181.22
CA ILE A 447 2.37 102.09 -179.99
C ILE A 447 1.86 102.83 -178.65
N GLY A 448 1.45 102.37 -177.39
CA GLY A 448 1.17 101.12 -176.54
C GLY A 448 1.03 101.28 -174.94
N SER A 449 0.83 100.20 -174.09
CA SER A 449 0.84 100.04 -172.54
C SER A 449 -0.48 100.26 -171.66
N HIS A 450 -0.75 99.98 -170.32
CA HIS A 450 -0.24 99.36 -168.99
C HIS A 450 -1.46 99.20 -167.92
N TRP A 451 -1.57 98.88 -166.57
CA TRP A 451 -0.86 98.44 -165.28
C TRP A 451 -1.87 98.07 -164.06
N GLY A 452 -1.50 97.55 -162.83
CA GLY A 452 -2.36 97.47 -161.54
C GLY A 452 -2.04 96.47 -160.33
N GLN A 453 -2.49 96.67 -159.02
CA GLN A 453 -2.23 95.82 -157.76
C GLN A 453 -3.01 96.17 -156.38
N THR A 454 -3.15 95.29 -155.30
CA THR A 454 -3.08 95.51 -153.75
C THR A 454 -4.12 94.85 -152.71
N GLY A 455 -3.73 94.44 -151.45
CA GLY A 455 -4.58 94.36 -150.16
C GLY A 455 -4.26 93.34 -148.97
N GLU A 456 -4.32 93.68 -147.64
CA GLU A 456 -4.01 92.80 -146.43
C GLU A 456 -4.52 93.29 -145.00
N PHE A 457 -4.47 92.47 -143.91
CA PHE A 457 -4.69 92.71 -142.42
C PHE A 457 -4.23 91.45 -141.58
N ASP A 458 -4.00 91.27 -140.24
CA ASP A 458 -3.87 92.02 -138.93
C ASP A 458 -3.17 91.07 -137.84
N LEU A 459 -2.83 91.50 -136.58
CA LEU A 459 -2.06 90.68 -135.58
C LEU A 459 -2.23 90.91 -134.03
N ALA A 460 -2.87 91.96 -133.52
CA ALA A 460 -2.53 92.50 -132.17
C ALA A 460 -3.02 91.77 -130.89
N SER A 461 -3.92 90.76 -130.97
CA SER A 461 -4.70 90.32 -129.79
C SER A 461 -4.08 89.23 -128.90
N MET A 462 -3.10 88.46 -129.40
CA MET A 462 -2.72 87.18 -128.77
C MET A 462 -1.72 87.29 -127.60
N GLU A 463 -0.85 88.30 -127.62
CA GLU A 463 0.24 88.47 -126.64
C GLU A 463 -0.26 88.76 -125.22
N LYS A 464 -1.38 89.48 -125.10
CA LYS A 464 -1.91 90.00 -123.84
C LYS A 464 -2.41 88.92 -122.88
N LEU A 465 -2.87 87.78 -123.41
CA LEU A 465 -3.41 86.65 -122.64
C LEU A 465 -2.30 85.79 -122.00
N SER A 466 -1.18 85.62 -122.71
CA SER A 466 -0.03 84.83 -122.24
C SER A 466 0.53 85.36 -120.91
N LYS A 467 0.69 86.70 -120.82
CA LYS A 467 1.28 87.35 -119.65
C LYS A 467 0.48 87.16 -118.36
N THR A 468 -0.86 87.19 -118.45
CA THR A 468 -1.74 87.00 -117.28
C THR A 468 -1.73 85.58 -116.72
N TYR A 469 -1.35 84.57 -117.52
CA TYR A 469 -1.29 83.18 -117.07
C TYR A 469 -0.05 82.92 -116.21
N ALA A 470 1.13 83.40 -116.64
CA ALA A 470 2.39 83.24 -115.91
C ALA A 470 2.37 83.91 -114.53
N ASP A 471 1.74 85.08 -114.41
CA ASP A 471 1.55 85.77 -113.12
C ASP A 471 0.70 84.95 -112.14
N PHE A 472 -0.27 84.17 -112.62
CA PHE A 472 -1.09 83.28 -111.78
C PHE A 472 -0.30 82.05 -111.31
N GLU A 473 0.41 81.40 -112.23
CA GLU A 473 1.23 80.22 -111.94
C GLU A 473 2.31 80.51 -110.86
N SER A 474 3.00 81.65 -110.98
CA SER A 474 4.03 82.06 -110.01
C SER A 474 3.49 82.19 -108.58
N ARG A 475 2.31 82.82 -108.40
CA ARG A 475 1.64 82.96 -107.09
C ARG A 475 1.22 81.61 -106.50
N LEU A 476 0.77 80.68 -107.34
CA LEU A 476 0.37 79.34 -106.90
C LEU A 476 1.59 78.58 -106.32
N VAL A 477 2.71 78.58 -107.04
CA VAL A 477 3.97 77.94 -106.61
C VAL A 477 4.51 78.57 -105.32
N GLU A 478 4.49 79.88 -105.19
CA GLU A 478 4.95 80.58 -103.98
C GLU A 478 4.06 80.26 -102.77
N THR A 479 2.73 80.19 -102.96
CA THR A 479 1.78 79.81 -101.91
C THR A 479 1.99 78.37 -101.43
N ILE A 480 2.25 77.44 -102.35
CA ILE A 480 2.52 76.02 -102.01
C ILE A 480 3.80 75.91 -101.17
N LYS A 481 4.92 76.51 -101.61
CA LYS A 481 6.19 76.52 -100.86
C LYS A 481 6.06 77.15 -99.47
N ARG A 482 5.22 78.19 -99.33
CA ARG A 482 4.94 78.83 -98.03
C ARG A 482 4.13 77.94 -97.08
N ASN A 483 3.29 77.05 -97.61
CA ASN A 483 2.54 76.08 -96.80
C ASN A 483 3.39 74.86 -96.44
N GLU A 484 4.20 74.36 -97.38
CA GLU A 484 5.17 73.29 -97.16
C GLU A 484 6.15 73.62 -96.02
N THR A 485 6.84 74.76 -96.12
CA THR A 485 7.80 75.22 -95.09
C THR A 485 7.15 75.43 -93.71
N ARG A 486 5.89 75.87 -93.65
CA ARG A 486 5.11 75.94 -92.39
C ARG A 486 4.81 74.55 -91.83
N LEU A 487 4.46 73.58 -92.68
CA LEU A 487 4.20 72.20 -92.27
C LEU A 487 5.46 71.52 -91.75
N THR A 488 6.60 71.67 -92.44
CA THR A 488 7.91 71.17 -91.96
C THR A 488 8.27 71.78 -90.60
N SER A 489 8.10 73.10 -90.43
CA SER A 489 8.33 73.77 -89.14
C SER A 489 7.45 73.20 -88.02
N LEU A 490 6.17 72.93 -88.30
CA LEU A 490 5.24 72.34 -87.35
C LEU A 490 5.66 70.91 -86.94
N VAL A 491 6.06 70.08 -87.90
CA VAL A 491 6.57 68.71 -87.64
C VAL A 491 7.85 68.75 -86.80
N CYS A 492 8.78 69.66 -87.08
CA CYS A 492 9.97 69.86 -86.25
C CYS A 492 9.62 70.25 -84.81
N GLN A 493 8.61 71.11 -84.60
CA GLN A 493 8.14 71.51 -83.27
C GLN A 493 7.49 70.36 -82.47
N PHE A 494 6.94 69.33 -83.13
CA PHE A 494 6.43 68.13 -82.46
C PHE A 494 7.52 67.10 -82.10
N SER A 495 8.71 67.16 -82.70
CA SER A 495 9.79 66.19 -82.43
C SER A 495 10.22 66.07 -80.96
N PRO A 496 10.31 67.15 -80.14
CA PRO A 496 10.63 67.02 -78.72
C PRO A 496 9.51 66.34 -77.93
N LEU A 497 8.25 66.51 -78.32
CA LEU A 497 7.11 65.86 -77.68
C LEU A 497 7.11 64.34 -77.95
N VAL A 498 7.39 63.94 -79.20
CA VAL A 498 7.59 62.52 -79.55
C VAL A 498 8.74 61.91 -78.73
N GLN A 499 9.84 62.65 -78.55
CA GLN A 499 10.99 62.18 -77.77
C GLN A 499 10.69 62.11 -76.26
N GLN A 500 9.90 63.05 -75.71
CA GLN A 500 9.40 62.96 -74.33
C GLN A 500 8.48 61.74 -74.13
N VAL A 501 7.55 61.48 -75.06
CA VAL A 501 6.68 60.29 -75.03
C VAL A 501 7.50 58.99 -75.10
N ALA A 502 8.59 58.96 -75.87
CA ALA A 502 9.50 57.82 -75.91
C ALA A 502 10.27 57.61 -74.58
N VAL A 503 10.66 58.68 -73.89
CA VAL A 503 11.26 58.61 -72.55
C VAL A 503 10.24 58.18 -71.49
N LEU A 504 8.99 58.66 -71.58
CA LEU A 504 7.91 58.25 -70.69
C LEU A 504 7.58 56.77 -70.83
N ARG A 505 7.39 56.26 -72.06
CA ARG A 505 7.17 54.81 -72.30
C ARG A 505 8.34 53.94 -71.81
N LYS A 506 9.60 54.43 -71.87
CA LYS A 506 10.73 53.74 -71.24
C LYS A 506 10.64 53.71 -69.71
N LYS A 507 10.27 54.83 -69.07
CA LYS A 507 10.07 54.86 -67.61
C LYS A 507 8.91 53.97 -67.16
N GLU A 508 7.79 54.01 -67.87
CA GLU A 508 6.62 53.15 -67.67
C GLU A 508 7.01 51.66 -67.71
N PHE A 509 7.76 51.23 -68.73
CA PHE A 509 8.26 49.87 -68.84
C PHE A 509 9.17 49.48 -67.66
N TRP A 510 10.12 50.34 -67.26
CA TRP A 510 10.97 50.10 -66.10
C TRP A 510 10.17 49.99 -64.80
N TYR A 511 9.19 50.87 -64.56
CA TYR A 511 8.32 50.78 -63.38
C TYR A 511 7.46 49.51 -63.39
N LYS A 512 6.96 49.09 -64.55
CA LYS A 512 6.21 47.82 -64.68
C LYS A 512 7.07 46.62 -64.32
N GLN A 513 8.29 46.51 -64.87
CA GLN A 513 9.22 45.42 -64.50
C GLN A 513 9.61 45.45 -63.02
N ILE A 514 9.90 46.63 -62.46
CA ILE A 514 10.27 46.76 -61.04
C ILE A 514 9.11 46.35 -60.12
N LEU A 515 7.86 46.68 -60.49
CA LEU A 515 6.67 46.26 -59.75
C LEU A 515 6.47 44.73 -59.86
N GLU A 516 6.58 44.17 -61.06
CA GLU A 516 6.42 42.75 -61.34
C GLU A 516 7.46 41.88 -60.60
N ILE A 517 8.73 42.32 -60.58
CA ILE A 517 9.81 41.70 -59.79
C ILE A 517 9.51 41.81 -58.29
N LYS A 518 9.04 42.96 -57.81
CA LYS A 518 8.66 43.13 -56.39
C LYS A 518 7.51 42.20 -56.00
N CYS A 519 6.46 42.10 -56.81
CA CYS A 519 5.34 41.19 -56.54
C CYS A 519 5.78 39.71 -56.58
N SER A 520 6.68 39.33 -57.49
CA SER A 520 7.25 37.98 -57.52
C SER A 520 8.09 37.67 -56.27
N ASN A 521 8.90 38.62 -55.81
CA ASN A 521 9.71 38.45 -54.59
C ASN A 521 8.84 38.47 -53.32
N LEU A 522 7.79 39.31 -53.27
CA LEU A 522 6.86 39.34 -52.14
C LEU A 522 6.14 38.00 -51.99
N ARG A 523 5.59 37.46 -53.09
CA ARG A 523 4.91 36.14 -53.08
C ARG A 523 5.83 34.97 -52.72
N LYS A 524 7.14 35.09 -53.01
CA LYS A 524 8.13 34.09 -52.56
C LYS A 524 8.37 34.20 -51.06
N ALA A 525 8.52 35.41 -50.52
CA ALA A 525 8.68 35.63 -49.09
C ALA A 525 7.41 35.28 -48.29
N GLU A 526 6.23 35.50 -48.87
CA GLU A 526 4.92 35.06 -48.39
C GLU A 526 4.91 33.53 -48.25
N ALA A 527 5.13 32.79 -49.35
CA ALA A 527 5.19 31.32 -49.33
C ALA A 527 6.33 30.75 -48.45
N GLU A 528 7.46 31.45 -48.31
CA GLU A 528 8.55 31.06 -47.40
C GLU A 528 8.15 31.26 -45.92
N VAL A 529 7.39 32.31 -45.60
CA VAL A 529 6.79 32.53 -44.27
C VAL A 529 5.68 31.53 -43.98
N ASP A 530 4.86 31.16 -44.97
CA ASP A 530 3.82 30.14 -44.81
C ASP A 530 4.43 28.76 -44.48
N ILE A 531 5.45 28.34 -45.24
CA ILE A 531 6.19 27.08 -44.97
C ILE A 531 6.88 27.11 -43.60
N LEU A 532 7.47 28.25 -43.20
CA LEU A 532 8.04 28.41 -41.86
C LEU A 532 6.96 28.43 -40.76
N GLY A 533 5.73 28.83 -41.08
CA GLY A 533 4.56 28.69 -40.21
C GLY A 533 4.22 27.22 -39.98
N ASP A 534 4.09 26.43 -41.04
CA ASP A 534 3.85 24.97 -40.97
C ASP A 534 4.98 24.25 -40.19
N GLU A 535 6.25 24.61 -40.41
CA GLU A 535 7.38 24.08 -39.64
C GLU A 535 7.29 24.48 -38.15
N VAL A 536 6.90 25.71 -37.83
CA VAL A 536 6.73 26.16 -36.44
C VAL A 536 5.56 25.46 -35.75
N ASP A 537 4.40 25.32 -36.40
CA ASP A 537 3.21 24.69 -35.80
C ASP A 537 3.37 23.17 -35.68
N THR A 538 4.05 22.50 -36.62
CA THR A 538 4.42 21.09 -36.46
C THR A 538 5.43 20.89 -35.32
N LEU A 539 6.43 21.76 -35.18
CA LEU A 539 7.33 21.76 -34.01
C LEU A 539 6.60 22.06 -32.70
N LEU A 540 5.63 22.98 -32.69
CA LEU A 540 4.79 23.31 -31.53
C LEU A 540 3.92 22.12 -31.11
N SER A 541 3.33 21.41 -32.09
CA SER A 541 2.55 20.18 -31.89
C SER A 541 3.41 19.05 -31.31
N VAL A 542 4.62 18.86 -31.82
CA VAL A 542 5.60 17.91 -31.27
C VAL A 542 6.03 18.30 -29.87
N LEU A 543 6.31 19.57 -29.60
CA LEU A 543 6.67 20.08 -28.27
C LEU A 543 5.52 19.90 -27.27
N GLY A 544 4.27 20.13 -27.68
CA GLY A 544 3.07 19.86 -26.88
C GLY A 544 2.93 18.38 -26.52
N LYS A 545 3.11 17.48 -27.49
CA LYS A 545 3.11 16.02 -27.27
C LYS A 545 4.24 15.59 -26.32
N ILE A 546 5.43 16.16 -26.46
CA ILE A 546 6.55 15.95 -25.53
C ILE A 546 6.22 16.45 -24.12
N TYR A 547 5.60 17.62 -23.98
CA TYR A 547 5.21 18.17 -22.67
C TYR A 547 4.16 17.31 -21.98
N ILE A 548 3.13 16.85 -22.70
CA ILE A 548 2.10 15.92 -22.19
C ILE A 548 2.74 14.60 -21.74
N ALA A 549 3.65 14.03 -22.53
CA ALA A 549 4.37 12.81 -22.16
C ALA A 549 5.28 13.02 -20.93
N LEU A 550 5.99 14.15 -20.84
CA LEU A 550 6.84 14.49 -19.69
C LEU A 550 6.02 14.71 -18.41
N ASP A 551 4.81 15.25 -18.50
CA ASP A 551 3.91 15.38 -17.35
C ASP A 551 3.36 14.02 -16.90
N HIS A 552 2.90 13.20 -17.86
CA HIS A 552 2.44 11.83 -17.59
C HIS A 552 3.51 10.96 -16.92
N TYR A 553 4.75 11.00 -17.43
CA TYR A 553 5.89 10.28 -16.83
C TYR A 553 6.58 11.03 -15.69
N SER A 554 6.14 12.24 -15.34
CA SER A 554 6.72 13.09 -14.29
C SER A 554 6.93 12.38 -12.95
N PRO A 555 6.01 11.54 -12.43
CA PRO A 555 6.23 10.79 -11.19
C PRO A 555 7.42 9.83 -11.27
N VAL A 556 7.62 9.16 -12.40
CA VAL A 556 8.72 8.20 -12.60
C VAL A 556 10.05 8.92 -12.86
N LEU A 557 10.02 9.96 -13.70
CA LEU A 557 11.21 10.73 -14.08
C LEU A 557 11.85 11.47 -12.89
N LYS A 558 11.04 11.88 -11.89
CA LYS A 558 11.52 12.45 -10.61
C LYS A 558 12.43 11.50 -9.81
N HIS A 559 12.39 10.20 -10.07
CA HIS A 559 13.27 9.21 -9.42
C HIS A 559 14.60 8.96 -10.18
N TYR A 560 14.81 9.60 -11.34
CA TYR A 560 16.06 9.52 -12.10
C TYR A 560 16.91 10.80 -11.92
N PRO A 561 18.09 10.71 -11.24
CA PRO A 561 18.93 11.89 -10.97
C PRO A 561 19.34 12.66 -12.23
N GLY A 562 19.81 11.97 -13.28
CA GLY A 562 20.25 12.61 -14.53
C GLY A 562 19.14 13.37 -15.27
N VAL A 563 17.88 12.96 -15.16
CA VAL A 563 16.75 13.71 -15.73
C VAL A 563 16.51 14.99 -14.94
N THR A 564 16.66 14.93 -13.62
CA THR A 564 16.57 16.12 -12.74
C THR A 564 17.70 17.11 -13.02
N GLU A 565 18.94 16.62 -13.21
CA GLU A 565 20.10 17.43 -13.61
C GLU A 565 19.88 18.13 -14.96
N ILE A 566 19.38 17.41 -15.97
CA ILE A 566 19.03 17.97 -17.29
C ILE A 566 17.93 19.03 -17.16
N LEU A 567 16.88 18.78 -16.37
CA LEU A 567 15.82 19.77 -16.13
C LEU A 567 16.36 21.04 -15.45
N MET A 568 17.30 20.92 -14.51
CA MET A 568 17.95 22.09 -13.91
C MET A 568 18.84 22.85 -14.90
N LEU A 569 19.56 22.15 -15.79
CA LEU A 569 20.32 22.75 -16.88
C LEU A 569 19.42 23.51 -17.86
N VAL A 570 18.31 22.91 -18.31
CA VAL A 570 17.32 23.59 -19.17
C VAL A 570 16.71 24.80 -18.46
N GLN A 571 16.36 24.68 -17.18
CA GLN A 571 15.81 25.80 -16.41
C GLN A 571 16.82 26.95 -16.21
N LYS A 572 18.12 26.68 -16.21
CA LYS A 572 19.17 27.72 -16.24
C LYS A 572 19.23 28.44 -17.58
N VAL A 573 19.27 27.71 -18.69
CA VAL A 573 19.27 28.28 -20.04
C VAL A 573 18.05 29.17 -20.28
N LEU A 574 16.86 28.71 -19.87
CA LEU A 574 15.62 29.48 -19.98
C LEU A 574 15.58 30.75 -19.11
N LYS A 575 16.46 30.87 -18.11
CA LYS A 575 16.67 32.09 -17.31
C LYS A 575 17.79 32.99 -17.84
N GLY A 576 18.48 32.59 -18.91
CA GLY A 576 19.66 33.28 -19.43
C GLY A 576 20.95 33.07 -18.61
N GLU A 577 20.98 32.07 -17.72
CA GLU A 577 22.21 31.69 -17.01
C GLU A 577 23.15 30.91 -17.95
N SER A 578 24.36 31.43 -18.20
CA SER A 578 25.33 30.80 -19.09
C SER A 578 25.83 29.45 -18.55
N ILE A 579 25.82 28.40 -19.39
CA ILE A 579 26.40 27.09 -19.04
C ILE A 579 27.92 27.10 -19.29
N GLU A 580 28.66 27.82 -18.46
CA GLU A 580 30.09 27.54 -18.32
C GLU A 580 30.28 26.32 -17.39
N HIS A 581 31.28 25.48 -17.69
CA HIS A 581 31.72 24.30 -16.93
C HIS A 581 30.84 23.02 -16.93
N LEU A 582 30.64 22.37 -18.09
CA LEU A 582 30.47 20.90 -18.14
C LEU A 582 31.32 20.15 -19.18
N ALA A 583 32.10 20.82 -20.02
CA ALA A 583 32.90 20.21 -21.08
C ALA A 583 34.21 19.49 -20.63
N THR A 584 34.33 19.06 -19.36
CA THR A 584 35.59 18.56 -18.77
C THR A 584 35.45 17.35 -17.83
N LYS A 585 34.61 16.36 -18.15
CA LYS A 585 34.69 15.01 -17.53
C LYS A 585 34.18 13.90 -18.46
N GLY A 586 35.06 13.39 -19.32
CA GLY A 586 34.74 12.39 -20.34
C GLY A 586 35.95 11.74 -20.99
N LYS A 587 37.04 11.54 -20.23
CA LYS A 587 38.24 10.81 -20.65
C LYS A 587 38.87 10.05 -19.47
N SER A 588 38.43 8.82 -19.27
CA SER A 588 39.18 7.68 -18.72
C SER A 588 38.49 6.38 -19.12
#